data_AF-A0AAT9LGA1-F1
#
_entry.id   AF-A0AAT9LGA1-F1
#
_cell.length_a   1.000
_cell.length_b   1.000
_cell.length_c   1.000
_cell.angle_alpha   90.00
_cell.angle_beta   90.00
_cell.angle_gamma   90.00
#
_symmetry.space_group_name_H-M   'P 1'
#
loop_
_entity.id
_entity.type
_entity.pdbx_description
1 polymer ?
#
loop_
_entity_poly.entity_id
_entity_poly.type
_entity_poly.pdbx_seq_one_letter_code
_entity_poly.pdbx_strand_id
1 'polypeptide(L)'
;MKDQVNTNNAKHTRASKGVGDAVDTQDRLPESPSYLLDTSAILAFYQDEPGASTIEDLFEKRDKGLVTICVSFMSLFELLYLTISREGSEKAFSLLFQVRNLQMDEVWPDEELLWKAAEIKAWGGLSVADALIAASALTKGATLVHKDSEFYCLEPNIKTLCLEA
;
A
#
# COMPACT_ATOMS: atom_id res chain seq x y z
N MET A 1 -80.00 2.61 22.56
CA MET A 1 -79.94 3.68 21.54
C MET A 1 -78.75 3.33 20.65
N LYS A 2 -78.99 2.74 19.48
CA LYS A 2 -79.08 3.42 18.16
C LYS A 2 -77.74 4.09 17.80
N ASP A 3 -77.10 3.95 16.66
CA ASP A 3 -77.30 3.25 15.39
C ASP A 3 -75.93 3.26 14.67
N GLN A 4 -75.75 2.40 13.66
CA GLN A 4 -74.63 2.38 12.72
C GLN A 4 -74.44 3.75 12.01
N VAL A 5 -73.19 4.14 11.68
CA VAL A 5 -72.93 4.89 10.43
C VAL A 5 -71.57 4.52 9.84
N ASN A 6 -71.65 3.99 8.62
CA ASN A 6 -70.63 3.87 7.58
C ASN A 6 -70.54 5.21 6.83
N THR A 7 -69.34 5.71 6.46
CA THR A 7 -69.20 6.54 5.25
C THR A 7 -67.82 6.46 4.60
N ASN A 8 -67.89 6.10 3.32
CA ASN A 8 -66.93 6.19 2.23
C ASN A 8 -66.22 7.55 2.03
N ASN A 9 -64.92 7.46 1.70
CA ASN A 9 -64.30 7.85 0.43
C ASN A 9 -64.53 9.27 -0.15
N ALA A 10 -63.45 10.06 -0.29
CA ALA A 10 -63.29 10.99 -1.41
C ALA A 10 -61.79 11.26 -1.70
N LYS A 11 -61.42 11.02 -2.96
CA LYS A 11 -60.08 11.19 -3.55
C LYS A 11 -59.80 12.68 -3.83
N HIS A 12 -58.57 13.13 -3.54
CA HIS A 12 -57.96 14.26 -4.24
C HIS A 12 -56.52 13.91 -4.70
N THR A 13 -56.42 13.65 -6.00
CA THR A 13 -55.34 14.05 -6.95
C THR A 13 -54.03 14.63 -6.41
N ARG A 14 -52.89 13.97 -6.70
CA ARG A 14 -51.97 14.38 -7.80
C ARG A 14 -50.90 13.33 -8.05
N ALA A 15 -50.64 13.08 -9.34
CA ALA A 15 -49.54 12.28 -9.83
C ALA A 15 -48.23 13.09 -9.84
N SER A 16 -47.12 12.43 -9.54
CA SER A 16 -45.79 12.77 -10.07
C SER A 16 -44.99 11.50 -10.31
N LYS A 17 -44.45 11.42 -11.53
CA LYS A 17 -43.67 10.36 -12.17
C LYS A 17 -42.19 10.76 -12.14
N GLY A 18 -41.27 9.79 -12.06
CA GLY A 18 -39.81 9.95 -12.24
C GLY A 18 -39.11 10.41 -10.96
N VAL A 19 -37.97 9.88 -10.53
CA VAL A 19 -36.71 9.51 -11.22
C VAL A 19 -36.08 8.43 -10.31
N GLY A 20 -35.69 7.23 -10.75
CA GLY A 20 -34.56 7.00 -11.63
C GLY A 20 -33.24 7.04 -10.86
N ASP A 21 -33.08 6.24 -9.80
CA ASP A 21 -31.77 6.09 -9.14
C ASP A 21 -30.91 5.20 -10.02
N ALA A 22 -30.16 5.87 -10.90
CA ALA A 22 -29.03 5.28 -11.60
C ALA A 22 -28.08 4.70 -10.55
N VAL A 23 -27.86 3.40 -10.62
CA VAL A 23 -26.72 2.76 -9.98
C VAL A 23 -25.48 3.40 -10.61
N ASP A 24 -24.82 4.27 -9.86
CA ASP A 24 -23.50 4.78 -10.20
C ASP A 24 -22.50 3.62 -10.10
N THR A 25 -22.50 2.75 -11.10
CA THR A 25 -21.33 1.95 -11.44
C THR A 25 -20.33 2.92 -12.04
N GLN A 26 -19.70 3.73 -11.20
CA GLN A 26 -18.46 4.37 -11.55
C GLN A 26 -17.52 3.23 -11.88
N ASP A 27 -17.28 3.07 -13.18
CA ASP A 27 -16.27 2.26 -13.80
C ASP A 27 -14.93 2.74 -13.21
N ARG A 28 -14.61 2.30 -11.99
CA ARG A 28 -13.32 2.58 -11.38
C ARG A 28 -12.34 1.86 -12.28
N LEU A 29 -11.59 2.66 -13.05
CA LEU A 29 -10.37 2.19 -13.68
C LEU A 29 -9.64 1.33 -12.64
N PRO A 30 -9.20 0.11 -12.99
CA PRO A 30 -8.51 -0.74 -12.03
C PRO A 30 -7.39 0.10 -11.41
N GLU A 31 -7.40 0.19 -10.07
CA GLU A 31 -6.33 0.86 -9.32
C GLU A 31 -5.00 0.34 -9.87
N SER A 32 -4.15 1.25 -10.35
CA SER A 32 -2.86 0.88 -10.92
C SER A 32 -2.09 0.06 -9.89
N PRO A 33 -1.47 -1.08 -10.27
CA PRO A 33 -0.76 -1.93 -9.31
C PRO A 33 0.27 -1.14 -8.49
N SER A 34 0.31 -1.39 -7.18
CA SER A 34 1.27 -0.78 -6.27
C SER A 34 2.39 -1.75 -5.92
N TYR A 35 3.62 -1.23 -5.79
CA TYR A 35 4.80 -1.97 -5.36
C TYR A 35 5.43 -1.25 -4.18
N LEU A 36 5.72 -1.96 -3.09
CA LEU A 36 6.45 -1.41 -1.96
C LEU A 36 7.87 -1.95 -1.99
N LEU A 37 8.85 -1.04 -2.10
CA LEU A 37 10.25 -1.44 -2.09
C LEU A 37 10.73 -1.59 -0.63
N ASP A 38 11.20 -2.79 -0.31
CA ASP A 38 11.94 -3.07 0.92
C ASP A 38 13.34 -2.41 0.89
N THR A 39 13.99 -2.31 2.05
CA THR A 39 15.37 -1.85 2.20
C THR A 39 16.32 -2.61 1.28
N SER A 40 16.21 -3.95 1.21
CA SER A 40 17.07 -4.78 0.37
C SER A 40 16.90 -4.46 -1.13
N ALA A 41 15.68 -4.21 -1.58
CA ALA A 41 15.39 -3.80 -2.95
C ALA A 41 15.99 -2.42 -3.26
N ILE A 42 15.80 -1.43 -2.37
CA ILE A 42 16.37 -0.09 -2.56
C ILE A 42 17.91 -0.18 -2.63
N LEU A 43 18.53 -0.93 -1.73
CA LEU A 43 19.98 -1.11 -1.72
C LEU A 43 20.50 -1.79 -2.99
N ALA A 44 19.79 -2.78 -3.53
CA ALA A 44 20.15 -3.45 -4.77
C ALA A 44 20.12 -2.48 -5.96
N PHE A 45 19.08 -1.63 -6.05
CA PHE A 45 18.99 -0.60 -7.07
C PHE A 45 20.14 0.41 -6.99
N TYR A 46 20.46 0.93 -5.79
CA TYR A 46 21.55 1.89 -5.61
C TYR A 46 22.94 1.30 -5.86
N GLN A 47 23.12 0.00 -5.67
CA GLN A 47 24.40 -0.69 -5.82
C GLN A 47 24.58 -1.35 -7.21
N ASP A 48 23.59 -1.22 -8.11
CA ASP A 48 23.59 -1.88 -9.43
C ASP A 48 23.81 -3.41 -9.31
N GLU A 49 23.14 -4.01 -8.32
CA GLU A 49 23.18 -5.46 -8.06
C GLU A 49 22.19 -6.24 -8.94
N PRO A 50 22.30 -7.58 -9.03
CA PRO A 50 21.23 -8.41 -9.55
C PRO A 50 19.87 -8.02 -8.93
N GLY A 51 18.86 -7.87 -9.78
CA GLY A 51 17.54 -7.33 -9.43
C GLY A 51 17.33 -5.83 -9.69
N ALA A 52 18.40 -5.03 -9.88
CA ALA A 52 18.28 -3.59 -10.12
C ALA A 52 17.45 -3.27 -11.38
N SER A 53 17.65 -4.02 -12.47
CA SER A 53 16.87 -3.86 -13.72
C SER A 53 15.36 -4.05 -13.53
N THR A 54 14.95 -4.91 -12.61
CA THR A 54 13.52 -5.08 -12.29
C THR A 54 12.95 -3.84 -11.62
N ILE A 55 13.74 -3.17 -10.78
CA ILE A 55 13.34 -1.92 -10.12
C ILE A 55 13.33 -0.77 -11.13
N GLU A 56 14.29 -0.70 -12.04
CA GLU A 56 14.30 0.25 -13.16
C GLU A 56 13.03 0.13 -14.01
N ASP A 57 12.66 -1.10 -14.39
CA ASP A 57 11.43 -1.39 -15.12
C ASP A 57 10.16 -0.92 -14.37
N LEU A 58 10.15 -1.03 -13.03
CA LEU A 58 9.05 -0.52 -12.21
C LEU A 58 9.00 1.01 -12.25
N PHE A 59 10.14 1.69 -12.13
CA PHE A 59 10.20 3.15 -12.23
C PHE A 59 9.78 3.64 -13.63
N GLU A 60 10.20 2.96 -14.70
CA GLU A 60 9.72 3.28 -16.05
C GLU A 60 8.21 3.11 -16.20
N LYS A 61 7.63 2.06 -15.62
CA LYS A 61 6.18 1.84 -15.61
C LYS A 61 5.47 2.92 -14.79
N ARG A 62 6.06 3.36 -13.67
CA ARG A 62 5.55 4.46 -12.84
C ARG A 62 5.52 5.75 -13.64
N ASP A 63 6.59 6.08 -14.36
CA ASP A 63 6.67 7.28 -15.19
C ASP A 63 5.64 7.28 -16.35
N LYS A 64 5.20 6.09 -16.78
CA LYS A 64 4.11 5.90 -17.75
C LYS A 64 2.71 5.89 -17.10
N GLY A 65 2.60 6.07 -15.78
CA GLY A 65 1.35 6.04 -15.02
C GLY A 65 0.73 4.65 -14.88
N LEU A 66 1.51 3.59 -15.05
CA LEU A 66 1.01 2.20 -15.05
C LEU A 66 1.04 1.55 -13.67
N VAL A 67 1.91 2.02 -12.77
CA VAL A 67 2.09 1.48 -11.43
C VAL A 67 2.39 2.61 -10.44
N THR A 68 2.16 2.34 -9.16
CA THR A 68 2.60 3.20 -8.05
C THR A 68 3.76 2.52 -7.33
N ILE A 69 4.74 3.30 -6.88
CA ILE A 69 5.86 2.81 -6.08
C ILE A 69 5.81 3.46 -4.71
N CYS A 70 5.84 2.65 -3.67
CA CYS A 70 5.78 3.04 -2.28
C CYS A 70 7.07 2.66 -1.55
N VAL A 71 7.32 3.31 -0.43
CA VAL A 71 8.40 2.94 0.50
C VAL A 71 7.88 3.00 1.94
N SER A 72 8.22 2.02 2.76
CA SER A 72 7.86 2.02 4.18
C SER A 72 8.74 3.02 4.95
N PHE A 73 8.17 3.72 5.95
CA PHE A 73 8.97 4.50 6.89
C PHE A 73 10.08 3.65 7.55
N MET A 74 9.80 2.35 7.76
CA MET A 74 10.75 1.44 8.38
C MET A 74 11.92 1.15 7.45
N SER A 75 11.70 1.04 6.14
CA SER A 75 12.78 0.89 5.16
C SER A 75 13.66 2.16 5.11
N LEU A 76 13.03 3.35 5.16
CA LEU A 76 13.77 4.61 5.29
C LEU A 76 14.60 4.67 6.58
N PHE A 77 14.04 4.19 7.70
CA PHE A 77 14.75 4.10 8.97
C PHE A 77 15.98 3.19 8.87
N GLU A 78 15.87 2.03 8.24
CA GLU A 78 17.01 1.11 8.06
C GLU A 78 18.10 1.70 7.18
N LEU A 79 17.75 2.31 6.04
CA LEU A 79 18.71 3.02 5.19
C LEU A 79 19.47 4.10 5.98
N LEU A 80 18.74 4.90 6.77
CA LEU A 80 19.33 5.93 7.61
C LEU A 80 20.24 5.33 8.69
N TYR A 81 19.76 4.34 9.45
CA TYR A 81 20.52 3.70 10.52
C TYR A 81 21.81 3.07 10.01
N LEU A 82 21.73 2.30 8.92
CA LEU A 82 22.89 1.66 8.30
C LEU A 82 23.90 2.70 7.82
N THR A 83 23.44 3.79 7.20
CA THR A 83 24.33 4.85 6.71
C THR A 83 24.95 5.66 7.85
N ILE A 84 24.17 6.01 8.89
CA ILE A 84 24.69 6.70 10.08
C ILE A 84 25.78 5.87 10.75
N SER A 85 25.55 4.57 10.92
CA SER A 85 26.49 3.68 11.61
C SER A 85 27.80 3.46 10.84
N ARG A 86 27.78 3.54 9.50
CA ARG A 86 28.94 3.28 8.64
C ARG A 86 29.67 4.55 8.20
N GLU A 87 28.92 5.62 7.92
CA GLU A 87 29.42 6.79 7.21
C GLU A 87 29.09 8.13 7.90
N GLY A 88 28.27 8.10 8.96
CA GLY A 88 27.89 9.28 9.74
C GLY A 88 26.65 10.02 9.20
N SER A 89 26.17 10.97 10.00
CA SER A 89 24.85 11.62 9.79
C SER A 89 24.76 12.47 8.52
N GLU A 90 25.85 13.11 8.09
CA GLU A 90 25.84 13.93 6.86
C GLU A 90 25.61 13.08 5.60
N LYS A 91 26.20 11.88 5.56
CA LYS A 91 26.01 10.93 4.47
C LYS A 91 24.59 10.36 4.46
N ALA A 92 24.05 10.03 5.63
CA ALA A 92 22.67 9.58 5.75
C ALA A 92 21.66 10.64 5.31
N PHE A 93 21.89 11.92 5.63
CA PHE A 93 21.04 13.02 5.16
C PHE A 93 21.07 13.14 3.63
N SER A 94 22.25 13.02 3.02
CA SER A 94 22.43 13.04 1.57
C SER A 94 21.72 11.87 0.90
N LEU A 95 21.83 10.66 1.46
CA LEU A 95 21.13 9.47 0.96
C LEU A 95 19.61 9.66 1.01
N LEU A 96 19.07 10.14 2.14
CA LEU A 96 17.62 10.36 2.26
C LEU A 96 17.09 11.35 1.22
N PHE A 97 17.86 12.40 0.91
CA PHE A 97 17.51 13.33 -0.16
C PHE A 97 17.48 12.64 -1.53
N GLN A 98 18.46 11.78 -1.82
CA GLN A 98 18.48 11.00 -3.07
C GLN A 98 17.28 10.05 -3.16
N VAL A 99 16.96 9.32 -2.08
CA VAL A 99 15.82 8.39 -2.04
C VAL A 99 14.52 9.16 -2.26
N ARG A 100 14.35 10.32 -1.64
CA ARG A 100 13.16 11.17 -1.83
C ARG A 100 13.04 11.76 -3.23
N ASN A 101 14.14 11.98 -3.93
CA ASN A 101 14.11 12.39 -5.33
C ASN A 101 13.55 11.32 -6.27
N LEU A 102 13.46 10.05 -5.84
CA LEU A 102 12.76 9.01 -6.58
C LEU A 102 11.23 9.19 -6.56
N GLN A 103 10.70 10.05 -5.67
CA GLN A 103 9.28 10.39 -5.56
C GLN A 103 8.40 9.15 -5.35
N MET A 104 8.82 8.29 -4.41
CA MET A 104 8.01 7.17 -3.95
C MET A 104 6.99 7.63 -2.90
N ASP A 105 5.85 6.95 -2.84
CA ASP A 105 4.83 7.20 -1.83
C ASP A 105 5.30 6.66 -0.47
N GLU A 106 5.68 7.56 0.44
CA GLU A 106 6.09 7.18 1.80
C GLU A 106 4.89 6.71 2.64
N VAL A 107 4.98 5.50 3.19
CA VAL A 107 3.98 4.93 4.10
C VAL A 107 4.44 5.14 5.54
N TRP A 108 3.82 6.12 6.21
CA TRP A 108 4.05 6.42 7.62
C TRP A 108 3.11 5.63 8.53
N PRO A 109 3.54 5.32 9.77
CA PRO A 109 2.77 4.47 10.66
C PRO A 109 1.50 5.17 11.16
N ASP A 110 0.41 4.42 11.17
CA ASP A 110 -0.84 4.73 11.83
C ASP A 110 -1.31 3.54 12.69
N GLU A 111 -2.47 3.67 13.32
CA GLU A 111 -3.01 2.62 14.19
C GLU A 111 -3.33 1.32 13.42
N GLU A 112 -3.81 1.43 12.16
CA GLU A 112 -4.10 0.26 11.32
C GLU A 112 -2.83 -0.52 10.98
N LEU A 113 -1.76 0.19 10.58
CA LEU A 113 -0.46 -0.39 10.29
C LEU A 113 0.13 -1.05 11.52
N LEU A 114 0.01 -0.42 12.70
CA LEU A 114 0.49 -0.98 13.97
C LEU A 114 -0.17 -2.34 14.27
N TRP A 115 -1.50 -2.43 14.18
CA TRP A 115 -2.23 -3.68 14.41
C TRP A 115 -1.82 -4.77 13.43
N LYS A 116 -1.75 -4.44 12.13
CA LYS A 116 -1.32 -5.38 11.08
C LYS A 116 0.10 -5.88 11.30
N ALA A 117 1.02 -4.99 11.66
CA ALA A 117 2.41 -5.37 11.94
C ALA A 117 2.51 -6.31 13.15
N ALA A 118 1.73 -6.07 14.21
CA ALA A 118 1.69 -6.96 15.37
C ALA A 118 1.14 -8.34 15.02
N GLU A 119 0.09 -8.42 14.21
CA GLU A 119 -0.47 -9.68 13.71
C GLU A 119 0.53 -10.45 12.84
N ILE A 120 1.16 -9.78 11.88
CA ILE A 120 2.21 -10.37 11.02
C ILE A 120 3.38 -10.87 11.86
N LYS A 121 3.86 -10.08 12.82
CA LYS A 121 4.96 -10.49 13.71
C LYS A 121 4.60 -11.72 14.54
N ALA A 122 3.33 -11.88 14.91
CA ALA A 122 2.83 -13.02 15.67
C ALA A 122 2.75 -14.32 14.85
N TRP A 123 2.71 -14.25 13.50
CA TRP A 123 2.87 -15.43 12.65
C TRP A 123 4.25 -16.08 12.79
N GLY A 124 5.24 -15.31 13.24
CA GLY A 124 6.62 -15.76 13.45
C GLY A 124 7.48 -15.62 12.20
N GLY A 125 8.79 -15.89 12.33
CA GLY A 125 9.73 -15.91 11.20
C GLY A 125 10.29 -14.55 10.76
N LEU A 126 9.67 -13.43 11.14
CA LEU A 126 10.11 -12.08 10.77
C LEU A 126 10.68 -11.28 11.94
N SER A 127 11.58 -10.34 11.65
CA SER A 127 11.96 -9.27 12.58
C SER A 127 10.80 -8.28 12.79
N VAL A 128 10.95 -7.35 13.74
CA VAL A 128 9.96 -6.27 13.92
C VAL A 128 10.00 -5.30 12.73
N ALA A 129 11.18 -5.08 12.15
CA ALA A 129 11.35 -4.22 10.98
C ALA A 129 10.58 -4.79 9.78
N ASP A 130 10.83 -6.06 9.48
CA ASP A 130 10.18 -6.76 8.35
C ASP A 130 8.67 -6.86 8.53
N ALA A 131 8.19 -7.07 9.75
CA ALA A 131 6.76 -7.07 10.03
C ALA A 131 6.12 -5.69 9.76
N LEU A 132 6.80 -4.58 10.08
CA LEU A 132 6.33 -3.22 9.77
C LEU A 132 6.37 -2.94 8.26
N ILE A 133 7.40 -3.40 7.55
CA ILE A 133 7.53 -3.26 6.09
C ILE A 133 6.43 -4.05 5.38
N ALA A 134 6.22 -5.30 5.77
CA ALA A 134 5.15 -6.15 5.27
C ALA A 134 3.76 -5.56 5.55
N ALA A 135 3.54 -4.99 6.75
CA ALA A 135 2.31 -4.30 7.08
C ALA A 135 2.07 -3.07 6.20
N SER A 136 3.10 -2.28 5.90
CA SER A 136 3.02 -1.16 4.95
C SER A 136 2.59 -1.62 3.55
N ALA A 137 3.10 -2.77 3.08
CA ALA A 137 2.69 -3.31 1.79
C ALA A 137 1.22 -3.74 1.82
N LEU A 138 0.81 -4.42 2.90
CA LEU A 138 -0.55 -4.88 3.09
C LEU A 138 -1.57 -3.73 3.22
N THR A 139 -1.25 -2.63 3.90
CA THR A 139 -2.14 -1.45 4.01
C THR A 139 -2.32 -0.74 2.67
N LYS A 140 -1.30 -0.75 1.81
CA LYS A 140 -1.36 -0.17 0.46
C LYS A 140 -1.88 -1.13 -0.61
N GLY A 141 -2.16 -2.38 -0.26
CA GLY A 141 -2.48 -3.43 -1.25
C GLY A 141 -1.35 -3.64 -2.27
N ALA A 142 -0.11 -3.34 -1.88
CA ALA A 142 1.06 -3.36 -2.73
C ALA A 142 1.73 -4.74 -2.74
N THR A 143 2.45 -5.03 -3.81
CA THR A 143 3.37 -6.17 -3.88
C THR A 143 4.68 -5.77 -3.20
N LEU A 144 5.10 -6.53 -2.19
CA LEU A 144 6.36 -6.31 -1.48
C LEU A 144 7.54 -6.78 -2.33
N VAL A 145 8.42 -5.87 -2.72
CA VAL A 145 9.62 -6.15 -3.53
C VAL A 145 10.82 -6.26 -2.62
N HIS A 146 11.54 -7.38 -2.62
CA HIS A 146 12.63 -7.67 -1.67
C HIS A 146 13.68 -8.64 -2.24
N LYS A 147 14.83 -8.77 -1.57
CA LYS A 147 15.82 -9.86 -1.77
C LYS A 147 15.86 -10.86 -0.61
N ASP A 148 15.15 -10.59 0.49
CA ASP A 148 15.30 -11.38 1.72
C ASP A 148 14.41 -12.62 1.77
N SER A 149 15.03 -13.77 2.05
CA SER A 149 14.30 -15.05 2.19
C SER A 149 13.35 -15.10 3.40
N GLU A 150 13.50 -14.18 4.37
CA GLU A 150 12.62 -14.10 5.53
C GLU A 150 11.17 -13.82 5.12
N PHE A 151 10.95 -13.07 4.04
CA PHE A 151 9.62 -12.76 3.54
C PHE A 151 8.88 -13.92 2.89
N TYR A 152 9.53 -15.06 2.62
CA TYR A 152 8.85 -16.23 2.06
C TYR A 152 7.76 -16.80 2.99
N CYS A 153 7.84 -16.56 4.30
CA CYS A 153 6.80 -16.97 5.24
C CYS A 153 5.50 -16.16 5.12
N LEU A 154 5.49 -15.07 4.34
CA LEU A 154 4.32 -14.22 4.15
C LEU A 154 3.36 -14.72 3.06
N GLU A 155 3.82 -15.61 2.17
CA GLU A 155 2.97 -16.17 1.14
C GLU A 155 2.03 -17.23 1.74
N PRO A 156 0.75 -17.28 1.32
CA PRO A 156 0.11 -16.49 0.25
C PRO A 156 -0.58 -15.20 0.75
N ASN A 157 -0.43 -14.84 2.02
CA ASN A 157 -1.16 -13.76 2.68
C ASN A 157 -0.79 -12.36 2.16
N ILE A 158 0.48 -12.17 1.77
CA ILE A 158 0.99 -10.91 1.21
C ILE A 158 1.66 -11.23 -0.12
N LYS A 159 1.35 -10.42 -1.15
CA LYS A 159 1.99 -10.55 -2.47
C LYS A 159 3.44 -10.08 -2.38
N THR A 160 4.34 -10.91 -2.87
CA THR A 160 5.79 -10.69 -2.86
C THR A 160 6.33 -10.73 -4.29
N LEU A 161 7.41 -9.99 -4.52
CA LEU A 161 8.26 -10.06 -5.71
C LEU A 161 9.70 -10.19 -5.22
N CYS A 162 10.22 -11.42 -5.21
CA CYS A 162 11.61 -11.67 -4.88
C CYS A 162 12.49 -11.30 -6.09
N LEU A 163 13.46 -10.42 -5.85
CA LEU A 163 14.47 -10.03 -6.83
C LEU A 163 15.56 -11.10 -6.97
N GLU A 164 16.25 -11.07 -8.10
CA GLU A 164 17.41 -11.95 -8.34
C GLU A 164 18.51 -11.68 -7.31
N ALA A 165 19.15 -12.74 -6.82
CA ALA A 165 20.22 -12.68 -5.82
C ALA A 165 21.59 -12.44 -6.47
#